data_AF-A0A5C3P6V9-F1
#
_entry.id   AF-A0A5C3P6V9-F1
#
_cell.length_a   1.000
_cell.length_b   1.000
_cell.length_c   1.000
_cell.angle_alpha   90.00
_cell.angle_beta   90.00
_cell.angle_gamma   90.00
#
_symmetry.space_group_name_H-M   'P 1'
#
loop_
_entity.id
_entity.type
_entity.pdbx_description
1 polymer ?
#
loop_
_entity_poly.entity_id
_entity_poly.type
_entity_poly.pdbx_seq_one_letter_code
_entity_poly.pdbx_strand_id
1 'polypeptide(L)'
;MLFLNPLLTDGHSLYNKEQEFRSWLVEERKINPETISKDQTKKEFARFVEDYNTATLPHEKFYHMEQYERRMTALRAGEYLPPADDSYDPAADMRALASSHKRRPVEQDTYMSKDQLMELRRVQNERIEAGKMKLLGMDIKHNMGVRMDGSMFDG
;
A
#
# COMPACT_ATOMS: atom_id res chain seq x y z
N MET A 1 3.11 -16.12 -1.33
CA MET A 1 2.00 -15.14 -1.52
C MET A 1 2.54 -13.71 -1.58
N LEU A 2 2.42 -13.02 -2.72
CA LEU A 2 3.04 -11.71 -3.00
C LEU A 2 2.28 -10.46 -2.45
N PHE A 3 1.29 -10.63 -1.56
CA PHE A 3 0.31 -9.56 -1.24
C PHE A 3 0.65 -8.64 -0.06
N LEU A 4 1.91 -8.51 0.36
CA LEU A 4 2.29 -7.64 1.49
C LEU A 4 3.40 -6.64 1.19
N ASN A 5 3.74 -6.41 -0.07
CA ASN A 5 4.66 -5.33 -0.41
C ASN A 5 3.90 -3.99 -0.54
N PRO A 6 4.31 -2.95 0.20
CA PRO A 6 3.76 -1.61 0.00
C PRO A 6 4.03 -1.17 -1.44
N LEU A 7 3.00 -0.61 -2.09
CA LEU A 7 3.10 -0.10 -3.45
C LEU A 7 4.24 0.90 -3.55
N LEU A 8 5.11 0.76 -4.55
CA LEU A 8 6.15 1.76 -4.81
C LEU A 8 5.47 3.06 -5.27
N THR A 9 5.62 4.13 -4.50
CA THR A 9 5.27 5.51 -4.89
C THR A 9 6.52 6.32 -5.19
N ASP A 10 6.54 7.04 -6.31
CA ASP A 10 7.69 7.61 -7.04
C ASP A 10 8.83 8.26 -6.23
N GLY A 11 8.54 8.89 -5.08
CA GLY A 11 9.54 9.70 -4.34
C GLY A 11 10.38 8.95 -3.29
N HIS A 12 9.77 8.07 -2.49
CA HIS A 12 10.44 7.35 -1.38
C HIS A 12 10.97 5.96 -1.81
N SER A 13 10.51 5.52 -2.97
CA SER A 13 10.64 4.15 -3.46
C SER A 13 11.92 3.88 -4.23
N LEU A 14 12.47 4.91 -4.87
CA LEU A 14 13.67 4.82 -5.70
C LEU A 14 14.91 4.47 -4.86
N TYR A 15 14.99 4.97 -3.62
CA TYR A 15 16.09 4.68 -2.70
C TYR A 15 15.97 3.30 -2.03
N ASN A 16 14.76 2.87 -1.66
CA ASN A 16 14.55 1.58 -0.98
C ASN A 16 14.69 0.37 -1.91
N LYS A 17 14.50 0.56 -3.22
CA LYS A 17 14.52 -0.50 -4.24
C LYS A 17 15.57 -0.25 -5.32
N GLU A 18 16.57 0.58 -5.02
CA GLU A 18 17.63 0.95 -5.96
C GLU A 18 18.42 -0.30 -6.41
N GLN A 19 18.74 -1.19 -5.47
CA GLN A 19 19.48 -2.42 -5.76
C GLN A 19 18.70 -3.33 -6.70
N GLU A 20 17.42 -3.60 -6.41
CA GLU A 20 16.54 -4.40 -7.24
C GLU A 20 16.37 -3.79 -8.64
N PHE A 21 16.18 -2.48 -8.71
CA PHE A 21 16.05 -1.76 -9.97
C PHE A 21 17.33 -1.82 -10.82
N ARG A 22 18.52 -1.65 -10.21
CA ARG A 22 19.81 -1.76 -10.94
C ARG A 22 20.05 -3.17 -11.47
N SER A 23 19.73 -4.20 -10.70
CA SER A 23 19.83 -5.59 -11.17
C SER A 23 18.85 -5.88 -12.30
N TRP A 24 17.60 -5.40 -12.19
CA TRP A 24 16.60 -5.55 -13.26
C TRP A 24 17.02 -4.82 -14.55
N LEU A 25 17.61 -3.63 -14.46
CA LEU A 25 18.14 -2.91 -15.62
C LEU A 25 19.20 -3.72 -16.38
N VAL A 26 20.12 -4.36 -15.66
CA VAL A 26 21.19 -5.18 -16.27
C VAL A 26 20.62 -6.47 -16.85
N GLU A 27 19.74 -7.14 -16.13
CA GLU A 27 19.28 -8.48 -16.52
C GLU A 27 18.18 -8.44 -17.58
N GLU A 28 17.14 -7.63 -17.38
CA GLU A 28 15.98 -7.57 -18.28
C GLU A 28 16.20 -6.56 -19.40
N ARG A 29 16.69 -5.36 -19.06
CA ARG A 29 16.89 -4.30 -20.07
C ARG A 29 18.22 -4.37 -20.79
N LYS A 30 19.19 -5.14 -20.28
CA LYS A 30 20.58 -5.19 -20.78
C LYS A 30 21.21 -3.79 -20.85
N ILE A 31 20.80 -2.89 -19.96
CA ILE A 31 21.30 -1.51 -19.87
C ILE A 31 22.27 -1.44 -18.69
N ASN A 32 23.45 -0.86 -18.93
CA ASN A 32 24.41 -0.62 -17.86
C ASN A 32 23.91 0.55 -16.99
N PRO A 33 23.75 0.37 -15.66
CA PRO A 33 23.25 1.42 -14.77
C PRO A 33 24.22 2.60 -14.65
N GLU A 34 25.49 2.41 -15.02
CA GLU A 34 26.52 3.46 -15.05
C GLU A 34 26.44 4.35 -16.31
N THR A 35 25.74 3.92 -17.36
CA THR A 35 25.70 4.63 -18.65
C THR A 35 24.32 5.24 -18.98
N ILE A 36 23.32 5.01 -18.14
CA ILE A 36 21.94 5.46 -18.37
C ILE A 36 21.77 6.94 -17.99
N SER A 37 21.06 7.71 -18.83
CA SER A 37 20.76 9.12 -18.53
C SER A 37 19.69 9.24 -17.43
N LYS A 38 19.65 10.38 -16.73
CA LYS A 38 18.65 10.62 -15.67
C LYS A 38 17.21 10.52 -16.17
N ASP A 39 16.94 10.97 -17.40
CA ASP A 39 15.60 10.91 -17.99
C ASP A 39 15.20 9.50 -18.39
N GLN A 40 16.15 8.73 -18.93
CA GLN A 40 15.91 7.32 -19.23
C GLN A 40 15.71 6.51 -17.95
N THR A 41 16.50 6.79 -16.90
CA THR A 41 16.36 6.17 -15.58
C THR A 41 14.95 6.34 -15.03
N LYS A 42 14.37 7.54 -15.11
CA LYS A 42 12.99 7.80 -14.66
C LYS A 42 11.94 7.01 -15.45
N LYS A 43 12.09 6.94 -16.78
CA LYS A 43 11.19 6.16 -17.65
C LYS A 43 11.25 4.67 -17.31
N GLU A 44 12.45 4.15 -17.12
CA GLU A 44 12.64 2.75 -16.79
C GLU A 44 12.19 2.42 -15.37
N PHE A 45 12.39 3.35 -14.44
CA PHE A 45 11.90 3.20 -13.08
C PHE A 45 10.36 3.18 -13.02
N ALA A 46 9.67 4.02 -13.80
CA ALA A 46 8.21 3.99 -13.88
C ALA A 46 7.69 2.62 -14.33
N ARG A 47 8.37 2.00 -15.31
CA ARG A 47 8.02 0.66 -15.79
C ARG A 47 8.33 -0.43 -14.76
N PHE A 48 9.46 -0.32 -14.07
CA PHE A 48 9.78 -1.22 -12.95
C PHE A 48 8.76 -1.12 -11.82
N VAL A 49 8.32 0.09 -11.48
CA VAL A 49 7.27 0.34 -10.47
C VAL A 49 5.94 -0.27 -10.90
N GLU A 50 5.57 -0.12 -12.18
CA GLU A 50 4.39 -0.77 -12.75
C GLU A 50 4.49 -2.28 -12.59
N ASP A 51 5.54 -2.90 -13.14
CA ASP A 51 5.74 -4.36 -13.11
C ASP A 51 5.82 -4.93 -11.69
N TYR A 52 6.40 -4.17 -10.75
CA TYR A 52 6.44 -4.53 -9.34
C TYR A 52 5.06 -4.48 -8.71
N ASN A 53 4.31 -3.39 -8.91
CA ASN A 53 3.00 -3.19 -8.31
C ASN A 53 1.95 -4.16 -8.90
N THR A 54 2.10 -4.57 -10.16
CA THR A 54 1.22 -5.55 -10.84
C THR A 54 1.66 -7.00 -10.63
N ALA A 55 2.75 -7.23 -9.88
CA ALA A 55 3.32 -8.55 -9.68
C ALA A 55 3.69 -9.28 -11.00
N THR A 56 4.15 -8.54 -12.03
CA THR A 56 4.49 -9.08 -13.37
C THR A 56 5.98 -9.14 -13.66
N LEU A 57 6.85 -8.99 -12.64
CA LEU A 57 8.29 -9.13 -12.83
C LEU A 57 8.66 -10.58 -13.17
N PRO A 58 9.67 -10.81 -14.04
CA PRO A 58 9.98 -12.15 -14.55
C PRO A 58 10.48 -13.15 -13.50
N HIS A 59 11.04 -12.67 -12.39
CA HIS A 59 11.61 -13.52 -11.34
C HIS A 59 11.38 -12.92 -9.96
N GLU A 60 11.10 -13.79 -8.99
CA GLU A 60 10.74 -13.39 -7.62
C GLU A 60 11.85 -12.58 -6.90
N LYS A 61 13.12 -12.86 -7.24
CA LYS A 61 14.29 -12.13 -6.72
C LYS A 61 14.18 -10.61 -6.84
N PHE A 62 13.48 -10.08 -7.85
CA PHE A 62 13.35 -8.64 -8.05
C PHE A 62 12.36 -7.99 -7.06
N TYR A 63 11.56 -8.78 -6.34
CA TYR A 63 10.74 -8.28 -5.24
C TYR A 63 11.56 -8.13 -3.95
N HIS A 64 12.47 -9.06 -3.68
CA HIS A 64 13.30 -9.08 -2.47
C HIS A 64 14.71 -9.65 -2.74
N MET A 65 15.59 -8.83 -3.34
CA MET A 65 16.96 -9.26 -3.66
C MET A 65 17.75 -9.66 -2.41
N GLU A 66 17.65 -8.90 -1.32
CA GLU A 66 18.42 -9.17 -0.10
C GLU A 66 18.08 -10.53 0.52
N GLN A 67 16.79 -10.88 0.58
CA GLN A 67 16.35 -12.18 1.09
C GLN A 67 16.82 -13.31 0.18
N TYR A 68 16.75 -13.10 -1.14
CA TYR A 68 17.23 -14.05 -2.13
C TYR A 68 18.74 -14.28 -2.01
N GLU A 69 19.54 -13.21 -1.88
CA GLU A 69 21.00 -13.29 -1.74
C GLU A 69 21.43 -13.93 -0.42
N ARG A 70 20.78 -13.59 0.69
CA ARG A 70 21.01 -14.24 1.99
C ARG A 70 20.73 -15.73 1.91
N ARG A 71 19.62 -16.11 1.28
CA ARG A 71 19.26 -17.51 1.04
C ARG A 71 20.30 -18.20 0.15
N MET A 72 20.68 -17.61 -0.99
CA MET A 72 21.71 -18.21 -1.85
C MET A 72 23.07 -18.33 -1.15
N THR A 73 23.41 -17.38 -0.29
CA THR A 73 24.67 -17.41 0.48
C THR A 73 24.64 -18.51 1.53
N ALA A 74 23.55 -18.66 2.27
CA ALA A 74 23.38 -19.76 3.23
C ALA A 74 23.42 -21.13 2.53
N LEU A 75 22.78 -21.26 1.36
CA LEU A 75 22.82 -22.48 0.56
C LEU A 75 24.26 -22.83 0.13
N ARG A 76 25.03 -21.84 -0.33
CA ARG A 76 26.44 -22.01 -0.69
C ARG A 76 27.33 -22.32 0.51
N ALA A 77 26.97 -21.80 1.69
CA ALA A 77 27.66 -22.08 2.95
C ALA A 77 27.33 -23.48 3.51
N GLY A 78 26.39 -24.22 2.89
CA GLY A 78 25.97 -25.54 3.36
C GLY A 78 24.99 -25.51 4.53
N GLU A 79 24.44 -24.34 4.87
CA GLU A 79 23.41 -24.18 5.89
C GLU A 79 22.06 -24.70 5.39
N TYR A 80 21.32 -25.41 6.24
CA TYR A 80 19.96 -25.87 5.92
C TYR A 80 19.02 -24.67 5.91
N LEU A 81 18.45 -24.40 4.74
CA LEU A 81 17.41 -23.39 4.60
C LEU A 81 16.05 -24.06 4.72
N PRO A 82 15.15 -23.56 5.59
CA PRO A 82 13.76 -23.97 5.53
C PRO A 82 13.23 -23.72 4.10
N PRO A 83 12.39 -24.62 3.56
CA PRO A 83 11.76 -24.43 2.26
C PRO A 83 11.15 -23.03 2.14
N ALA A 84 11.15 -22.46 0.93
CA ALA A 84 10.46 -21.19 0.69
C ALA A 84 9.03 -21.34 1.20
N ASP A 85 8.68 -20.60 2.24
CA ASP A 85 7.36 -20.66 2.85
C ASP A 85 6.40 -19.86 1.94
N ASP A 86 6.17 -20.42 0.75
CA ASP A 86 5.11 -19.97 -0.15
C ASP A 86 3.76 -20.58 0.27
N SER A 87 3.77 -21.39 1.35
CA SER A 87 2.59 -21.78 2.11
C SER A 87 2.01 -20.57 2.83
N TYR A 88 0.76 -20.25 2.52
CA TYR A 88 -0.03 -19.33 3.32
C TYR A 88 -0.16 -19.86 4.75
N ASP A 89 0.27 -19.08 5.75
CA ASP A 89 0.02 -19.34 7.17
C ASP A 89 -1.11 -18.41 7.68
N PRO A 90 -2.36 -18.90 7.81
CA PRO A 90 -3.48 -18.11 8.34
C PRO A 90 -3.23 -17.59 9.77
N ALA A 91 -2.37 -18.25 10.55
CA ALA A 91 -2.11 -17.85 11.93
C ALA A 91 -1.21 -16.60 11.99
N ALA A 92 -0.27 -16.45 11.06
CA ALA A 92 0.55 -15.25 10.91
C ALA A 92 -0.31 -14.02 10.57
N ASP A 93 -1.25 -14.17 9.63
CA ASP A 93 -2.19 -13.11 9.23
C ASP A 93 -3.09 -12.65 10.39
N MET A 94 -3.66 -13.60 11.13
CA MET A 94 -4.49 -13.29 12.31
C MET A 94 -3.69 -12.52 13.38
N ARG A 95 -2.42 -12.86 13.56
CA ARG A 95 -1.52 -12.15 14.49
C ARG A 95 -1.19 -10.74 14.01
N ALA A 96 -0.96 -10.55 12.71
CA ALA A 96 -0.73 -9.24 12.12
C ALA A 96 -1.95 -8.33 12.30
N LEU A 97 -3.16 -8.81 12.00
CA LEU A 97 -4.42 -8.05 12.20
C LEU A 97 -4.67 -7.69 13.67
N ALA A 98 -4.39 -8.63 14.59
CA ALA A 98 -4.50 -8.38 16.02
C ALA A 98 -3.49 -7.32 16.50
N SER A 99 -2.28 -7.30 15.94
CA SER A 99 -1.26 -6.31 16.27
C SER A 99 -1.60 -4.90 15.76
N SER A 100 -2.21 -4.81 14.57
CA SER A 100 -2.66 -3.55 13.97
C SER A 100 -3.77 -2.88 14.79
N HIS A 101 -4.68 -3.67 15.37
CA HIS A 101 -5.69 -3.15 16.32
C HIS A 101 -5.10 -2.67 17.64
N LYS A 102 -3.90 -3.14 18.00
CA LYS A 102 -3.22 -2.78 19.25
C LYS A 102 -2.37 -1.51 19.11
N ARG A 103 -2.04 -1.09 17.88
CA ARG A 103 -1.35 0.17 17.62
C ARG A 103 -2.33 1.30 17.85
N ARG A 104 -2.05 2.15 18.85
CA ARG A 104 -2.76 3.41 19.05
C ARG A 104 -2.62 4.24 17.77
N PRO A 105 -3.70 4.74 17.16
CA PRO A 105 -3.57 5.66 16.05
C PRO A 105 -2.74 6.85 16.55
N VAL A 106 -1.66 7.16 15.83
CA VAL A 106 -0.92 8.39 16.05
C VAL A 106 -1.93 9.50 15.74
N GLU A 107 -2.34 10.23 16.77
CA GLU A 107 -3.21 11.40 16.60
C GLU A 107 -2.45 12.38 15.70
N GLN A 108 -2.84 12.45 14.43
CA GLN A 108 -2.45 13.59 13.62
C GLN A 108 -3.24 14.78 14.13
N ASP A 109 -2.53 15.87 14.43
CA ASP A 109 -3.13 17.14 14.78
C ASP A 109 -4.05 17.57 13.63
N THR A 110 -5.34 17.26 13.76
CA THR A 110 -6.37 17.69 12.84
C THR A 110 -6.77 19.10 13.26
N TYR A 111 -6.82 20.03 12.31
CA TYR A 111 -7.19 21.43 12.53
C TYR A 111 -8.67 21.64 12.94
N MET A 112 -9.39 20.58 13.35
CA MET A 112 -10.82 20.62 13.66
C MET A 112 -11.03 20.47 15.17
N SER A 113 -11.92 21.29 15.73
CA SER A 113 -12.22 21.19 17.16
C SER A 113 -12.92 19.85 17.46
N LYS A 114 -12.77 19.38 18.70
CA LYS A 114 -13.38 18.12 19.18
C LYS A 114 -14.88 18.02 18.86
N ASP A 115 -15.58 19.13 18.90
CA ASP A 115 -17.02 19.19 18.64
C ASP A 115 -17.35 19.00 17.15
N GLN A 116 -16.57 19.61 16.26
CA GLN A 116 -16.69 19.40 14.82
C GLN A 116 -16.40 17.95 14.43
N LEU A 117 -15.45 17.30 15.10
CA LEU A 117 -15.11 15.91 14.85
C LEU A 117 -16.23 14.94 15.29
N MET A 118 -16.89 15.24 16.41
CA MET A 118 -18.06 14.48 16.86
C MET A 118 -19.25 14.66 15.93
N GLU A 119 -19.46 15.86 15.41
CA GLU A 119 -20.53 16.15 14.45
C GLU A 119 -20.30 15.43 13.11
N LEU A 120 -19.08 15.45 12.58
CA LEU A 120 -18.70 14.67 11.39
C LEU A 120 -18.92 13.17 11.59
N ARG A 121 -18.55 12.64 12.76
CA ARG A 121 -18.77 11.22 13.09
C ARG A 121 -20.26 10.88 13.15
N ARG A 122 -21.09 11.78 13.67
CA ARG A 122 -22.55 11.62 13.71
C ARG A 122 -23.14 11.58 12.30
N VAL A 123 -22.75 12.54 11.44
CA VAL A 123 -23.23 12.62 10.04
C VAL A 123 -22.79 11.41 9.22
N GLN A 124 -21.57 10.91 9.43
CA GLN A 124 -21.10 9.68 8.78
C GLN A 124 -21.93 8.47 9.20
N ASN A 125 -22.18 8.30 10.50
CA ASN A 125 -22.99 7.19 11.01
C ASN A 125 -24.42 7.24 10.45
N GLU A 126 -25.04 8.41 10.44
CA GLU A 126 -26.38 8.61 9.88
C GLU A 126 -26.44 8.27 8.38
N ARG A 127 -25.40 8.63 7.61
CA ARG A 127 -25.27 8.24 6.19
C ARG A 127 -25.10 6.74 6.00
N ILE A 128 -24.31 6.08 6.85
CA ILE A 128 -24.11 4.63 6.79
C ILE A 128 -25.41 3.91 7.13
N GLU A 129 -26.15 4.37 8.14
CA GLU A 129 -27.44 3.80 8.53
C GLU A 129 -28.50 4.03 7.46
N ALA A 130 -28.57 5.24 6.88
CA ALA A 130 -29.44 5.52 5.74
C ALA A 130 -29.07 4.64 4.53
N GLY A 131 -27.78 4.47 4.23
CA GLY A 131 -27.31 3.58 3.17
C GLY A 131 -27.70 2.12 3.41
N LYS A 132 -27.57 1.64 4.65
CA LYS A 132 -28.02 0.30 5.07
C LYS A 132 -29.54 0.16 4.95
N MET A 133 -30.32 1.15 5.39
CA MET A 133 -31.78 1.13 5.27
C MET A 133 -32.24 1.16 3.82
N LYS A 134 -31.56 1.89 2.93
CA LYS A 134 -31.81 1.85 1.48
C LYS A 134 -31.55 0.46 0.91
N LEU A 135 -30.45 -0.18 1.31
CA LEU A 135 -30.08 -1.52 0.87
C LEU A 135 -31.09 -2.58 1.35
N LEU A 136 -31.62 -2.40 2.56
CA LEU A 136 -32.67 -3.23 3.16
C LEU A 136 -34.09 -2.92 2.63
N GLY A 137 -34.22 -2.01 1.65
CA GLY A 137 -35.50 -1.70 1.00
C GLY A 137 -36.47 -0.88 1.87
N MET A 138 -36.00 -0.24 2.94
CA MET A 138 -36.79 0.63 3.80
C MET A 138 -36.82 2.06 3.22
N ASP A 139 -38.02 2.67 3.19
CA ASP A 139 -38.23 3.98 2.59
C ASP A 139 -37.63 5.10 3.47
N ILE A 140 -36.71 5.88 2.92
CA ILE A 140 -35.97 6.92 3.65
C ILE A 140 -36.73 8.24 3.51
N LYS A 141 -37.18 8.81 4.63
CA LYS A 141 -37.85 10.12 4.64
C LYS A 141 -36.95 11.18 4.03
N HIS A 142 -37.50 12.01 3.13
CA HIS A 142 -36.80 13.08 2.40
C HIS A 142 -36.20 14.19 3.29
N ASN A 143 -36.50 14.18 4.60
CA ASN A 143 -35.96 15.14 5.58
C ASN A 143 -34.75 14.60 6.36
N MET A 144 -34.15 13.48 5.93
CA MET A 144 -32.94 12.91 6.53
C MET A 144 -31.69 13.45 5.84
N GLY A 145 -30.75 14.00 6.63
CA GLY A 145 -29.53 14.64 6.14
C GLY A 145 -29.41 16.13 6.53
N VAL A 146 -28.17 16.62 6.59
CA VAL A 146 -27.87 18.04 6.86
C VAL A 146 -28.26 18.87 5.64
N ARG A 147 -29.23 19.76 5.80
CA ARG A 147 -29.58 20.77 4.79
C ARG A 147 -28.55 21.89 4.85
N MET A 148 -27.93 22.18 3.70
CA MET A 148 -27.02 23.31 3.56
C MET A 148 -27.82 24.56 3.14
N ASP A 149 -28.88 24.91 3.86
CA ASP A 149 -29.58 26.19 3.67
C ASP A 149 -29.03 27.24 4.65
N GLY A 150 -27.81 27.69 4.36
CA GLY A 150 -27.17 28.80 5.05
C GLY A 150 -26.42 29.65 4.02
N SER A 151 -27.06 30.74 3.62
CA SER A 151 -26.53 31.84 2.81
C SER A 151 -25.05 32.16 3.11
N MET A 152 -24.14 31.79 2.21
CA MET A 152 -22.78 32.34 2.13
C MET A 152 -22.47 32.94 0.74
N PHE A 153 -23.51 33.25 -0.03
CA PHE A 153 -23.41 34.03 -1.25
C PHE A 153 -24.59 35.00 -1.31
N ASP A 154 -24.52 36.07 -0.54
CA ASP A 154 -25.11 37.36 -0.92
C ASP A 154 -24.13 38.46 -0.48
N GLY A 155 -24.06 39.53 -1.29
CA GLY A 155 -22.97 40.51 -1.45
C GLY A 155 -22.32 41.12 -0.21
#